data_AF-A0A7K7KGE4-F1
#
_entry.id   AF-A0A7K7KGE4-F1
#
_cell.length_a   1.000
_cell.length_b   1.000
_cell.length_c   1.000
_cell.angle_alpha   90.00
_cell.angle_beta   90.00
_cell.angle_gamma   90.00
#
_symmetry.space_group_name_H-M   'P 1'
#
loop_
_entity.id
_entity.type
_entity.pdbx_description
1 polymer ?
#
loop_
_entity_poly.entity_id
_entity_poly.type
_entity_poly.pdbx_seq_one_letter_code
_entity_poly.pdbx_strand_id
1 'polypeptide(L)'
;GAQTYHLKASSEVERQRWVTALELAKAKAVKMLEESDDSGDESVSQTDKTELQNTLRILSSKVEDLSTCNDLIAKHGTALQRSLSELEALRLPPESTDKIKQVNERATLFRITSNAMINVSPHPEDSTVGKAPTSMLSAVSPQACRDFMLLAQTHGKKWQKSLQQERDQRIRLEETLEQLAKQHNHLERAFRGATVLPASTPGTAGSGKDLCCPAKGDLSDEDDDNNEFFDAPEIFPMPDVMGHKRTGSNISGTSSDISLDEQYKHQVEDTKKEKRTRIPYKPNYSLNLWSIMKNCIGKELSKIPMPVNFNEPLSMLQRLTEDLEYHELLDRAARCESSLEQLCYVAAFTVSSYSTTVFRTSKPFNPLLGETFELDRLEENGYRSLCEQVSHHPPAAAHHADSKNGWTLRQEIKITSKFRGKYLSIMPLGTIHCVFHSSGNHYTWKKVTTTVHNIIVGKLWIDQSGEIEIVNHKTGDKCILKFVPYSYFSRDVARKVTGEVMDPSGKVHFALLGTWDEKMDCYKVQLGTGENGAEARPRAHEAEDSRVLLWKRNPLPKYAENMYYFSELALTLNAPESGTAPTDSRWRPDQRLMENGRWD
;
A
#
# COMPACT_ATOMS: atom_id res chain seq x y z
N GLY A 1 -8.76 18.56 -12.42
CA GLY A 1 -9.41 18.62 -13.73
C GLY A 1 -10.91 18.50 -13.53
N ALA A 2 -11.73 19.22 -14.30
CA ALA A 2 -13.18 19.11 -14.20
C ALA A 2 -13.65 17.76 -14.78
N GLN A 3 -14.26 16.92 -13.95
CA GLN A 3 -14.95 15.71 -14.39
C GLN A 3 -16.42 16.04 -14.66
N THR A 4 -16.92 15.62 -15.82
CA THR A 4 -18.32 15.80 -16.23
C THR A 4 -19.09 14.51 -15.98
N TYR A 5 -20.22 14.61 -15.30
CA TYR A 5 -21.10 13.49 -14.99
C TYR A 5 -22.44 13.67 -15.71
N HIS A 6 -22.97 12.57 -16.28
CA HIS A 6 -24.28 12.56 -16.93
C HIS A 6 -25.28 11.80 -16.06
N LEU A 7 -26.31 12.50 -15.58
CA LEU A 7 -27.38 11.94 -14.76
C LEU A 7 -28.70 11.99 -15.55
N LYS A 8 -29.44 10.87 -15.57
CA LYS A 8 -30.76 10.79 -16.20
C LYS A 8 -31.83 10.78 -15.10
N ALA A 9 -32.53 11.88 -14.95
CA ALA A 9 -33.68 11.97 -14.04
C ALA A 9 -34.95 11.45 -14.72
N SER A 10 -35.81 10.78 -13.96
CA SER A 10 -37.10 10.26 -14.44
C SER A 10 -38.18 11.34 -14.56
N SER A 11 -37.96 12.51 -13.93
CA SER A 11 -38.83 13.68 -14.02
C SER A 11 -38.05 14.98 -13.80
N GLU A 12 -38.63 16.11 -14.23
CA GLU A 12 -38.03 17.44 -14.02
C GLU A 12 -37.91 17.81 -12.53
N VAL A 13 -38.85 17.35 -11.71
CA VAL A 13 -38.81 17.54 -10.24
C VAL A 13 -37.64 16.78 -9.63
N GLU A 14 -37.38 15.55 -10.09
CA GLU A 14 -36.24 14.77 -9.65
C GLU A 14 -34.92 15.40 -10.14
N ARG A 15 -34.88 15.92 -11.37
CA ARG A 15 -33.73 16.65 -11.90
C ARG A 15 -33.37 17.85 -11.00
N GLN A 16 -34.36 18.65 -10.63
CA GLN A 16 -34.15 19.79 -9.74
C GLN A 16 -33.63 19.37 -8.36
N ARG A 17 -34.16 18.29 -7.78
CA ARG A 17 -33.65 17.74 -6.51
C ARG A 17 -32.18 17.32 -6.60
N TRP A 18 -31.80 16.64 -7.67
CA TRP A 18 -30.41 16.23 -7.91
C TRP A 18 -29.48 17.43 -8.07
N VAL A 19 -29.88 18.44 -8.85
CA VAL A 19 -29.10 19.67 -9.04
C VAL A 19 -28.90 20.40 -7.71
N THR A 20 -29.97 20.62 -6.94
CA THR A 20 -29.87 21.28 -5.63
C THR A 20 -29.01 20.49 -4.64
N ALA A 21 -29.13 19.16 -4.61
CA ALA A 21 -28.31 18.32 -3.74
C ALA A 21 -26.81 18.38 -4.12
N LEU A 22 -26.49 18.39 -5.41
CA LEU A 22 -25.12 18.49 -5.91
C LEU A 22 -24.51 19.87 -5.65
N GLU A 23 -25.27 20.95 -5.84
CA GLU A 23 -24.84 22.30 -5.49
C GLU A 23 -24.56 22.44 -3.99
N LEU A 24 -25.41 21.86 -3.15
CA LEU A 24 -25.25 21.88 -1.69
C LEU A 24 -24.06 21.02 -1.23
N ALA A 25 -23.83 19.87 -1.87
CA ALA A 25 -22.65 19.04 -1.63
C ALA A 25 -21.36 19.73 -2.06
N LYS A 26 -21.37 20.42 -3.20
CA LYS A 26 -20.24 21.25 -3.67
C LYS A 26 -19.94 22.37 -2.68
N ALA A 27 -20.96 23.10 -2.21
CA ALA A 27 -20.79 24.16 -1.21
C ALA A 27 -20.22 23.64 0.11
N LYS A 28 -20.68 22.48 0.59
CA LYS A 28 -20.13 21.83 1.79
C LYS A 28 -18.68 21.38 1.60
N ALA A 29 -18.36 20.80 0.44
CA ALA A 29 -16.99 20.35 0.15
C ALA A 29 -16.00 21.52 0.06
N VAL A 30 -16.40 22.65 -0.53
CA VAL A 30 -15.60 23.88 -0.54
C VAL A 30 -15.38 24.41 0.88
N LYS A 31 -16.43 24.44 1.71
CA LYS A 31 -16.32 24.86 3.11
C LYS A 31 -15.43 23.94 3.95
N MET A 32 -15.49 22.63 3.74
CA MET A 32 -14.60 21.67 4.41
C MET A 32 -13.14 21.78 3.95
N LEU A 33 -12.90 22.20 2.71
CA LEU A 33 -11.55 22.51 2.21
C LEU A 33 -11.00 23.78 2.86
N GLU A 34 -11.83 24.83 2.99
CA GLU A 34 -11.48 26.08 3.69
C GLU A 34 -11.24 25.87 5.20
N GLU A 35 -11.99 24.96 5.85
CA GLU A 35 -11.78 24.57 7.25
C GLU A 35 -10.56 23.64 7.44
N SER A 36 -10.16 22.88 6.40
CA SER A 36 -9.02 21.94 6.46
C SER A 36 -7.64 22.58 6.29
N ASP A 37 -7.58 23.81 5.74
CA ASP A 37 -6.32 24.56 5.58
C ASP A 37 -5.91 25.27 6.89
N ASP A 38 -6.77 25.31 7.91
CA ASP A 38 -6.53 26.01 9.19
C ASP A 38 -6.35 25.07 10.40
N SER A 39 -6.44 23.74 10.23
CA SER A 39 -6.32 22.78 11.35
C SER A 39 -5.34 21.62 11.13
N GLY A 40 -4.45 21.73 10.15
CA GLY A 40 -3.52 20.66 9.75
C GLY A 40 -2.17 20.66 10.46
N ASP A 41 -2.14 20.94 11.76
CA ASP A 41 -0.87 21.06 12.49
C ASP A 41 -1.00 20.54 13.92
N GLU A 42 -0.86 19.22 14.11
CA GLU A 42 -0.33 18.60 15.34
C GLU A 42 0.08 17.14 15.06
N SER A 43 1.38 16.93 14.80
CA SER A 43 2.21 15.85 15.39
C SER A 43 3.58 15.72 14.69
N VAL A 44 4.28 16.85 14.50
CA VAL A 44 5.74 16.84 14.28
C VAL A 44 6.37 17.27 15.60
N SER A 45 7.36 16.53 16.10
CA SER A 45 7.97 16.82 17.39
C SER A 45 8.40 18.29 17.45
N GLN A 46 8.15 18.97 18.59
CA GLN A 46 8.43 20.41 18.75
C GLN A 46 9.89 20.76 18.41
N THR A 47 10.80 19.82 18.64
CA THR A 47 12.23 19.90 18.30
C THR A 47 12.47 19.92 16.79
N ASP A 48 11.83 19.03 16.03
CA ASP A 48 12.01 18.97 14.58
C ASP A 48 11.39 20.19 13.88
N LYS A 49 10.27 20.71 14.40
CA LYS A 49 9.61 21.89 13.83
C LYS A 49 10.38 23.19 14.09
N THR A 50 10.99 23.34 15.26
CA THR A 50 11.86 24.49 15.56
C THR A 50 13.16 24.43 14.75
N GLU A 51 13.72 23.24 14.56
CA GLU A 51 14.93 23.05 13.74
C GLU A 51 14.64 23.30 12.24
N LEU A 52 13.49 22.84 11.75
CA LEU A 52 13.03 23.10 10.39
C LEU A 52 12.72 24.60 10.17
N GLN A 53 12.08 25.27 11.12
CA GLN A 53 11.80 26.71 11.04
C GLN A 53 13.08 27.56 11.15
N ASN A 54 14.06 27.12 11.94
CA ASN A 54 15.36 27.79 12.03
C ASN A 54 16.15 27.63 10.73
N THR A 55 16.16 26.44 10.14
CA THR A 55 16.80 26.20 8.83
C THR A 55 16.09 26.96 7.70
N LEU A 56 14.75 27.04 7.71
CA LEU A 56 13.98 27.86 6.75
C LEU A 56 14.27 29.34 6.90
N ARG A 57 14.37 29.87 8.13
CA ARG A 57 14.77 31.27 8.39
C ARG A 57 16.18 31.56 7.89
N ILE A 58 17.14 30.65 8.14
CA ILE A 58 18.51 30.79 7.65
C ILE A 58 18.56 30.76 6.11
N LEU A 59 17.82 29.85 5.47
CA LEU A 59 17.75 29.77 4.02
C LEU A 59 17.09 31.01 3.40
N SER A 60 16.00 31.53 4.00
CA SER A 60 15.34 32.75 3.54
C SER A 60 16.26 33.96 3.65
N SER A 61 16.97 34.12 4.77
CA SER A 61 17.98 35.17 4.93
C SER A 61 19.10 35.07 3.90
N LYS A 62 19.60 33.86 3.60
CA LYS A 62 20.63 33.66 2.57
C LYS A 62 20.13 33.96 1.16
N VAL A 63 18.85 33.72 0.88
CA VAL A 63 18.23 34.07 -0.41
C VAL A 63 18.09 35.59 -0.54
N GLU A 64 17.72 36.29 0.53
CA GLU A 64 17.67 37.77 0.57
C GLU A 64 19.07 38.38 0.42
N ASP A 65 20.09 37.81 1.06
CA ASP A 65 21.49 38.23 0.90
C ASP A 65 21.96 38.05 -0.54
N LEU A 66 21.66 36.89 -1.16
CA LEU A 66 21.98 36.62 -2.56
C LEU A 66 21.25 37.58 -3.52
N SER A 67 19.98 37.89 -3.24
CA SER A 67 19.22 38.86 -4.04
C SER A 67 19.83 40.25 -3.94
N THR A 68 20.19 40.69 -2.73
CA THR A 68 20.82 41.99 -2.48
C THR A 68 22.19 42.10 -3.14
N CYS A 69 22.99 41.03 -3.08
CA CYS A 69 24.27 40.97 -3.77
C CYS A 69 24.11 41.01 -5.29
N ASN A 70 23.10 40.31 -5.85
CA ASN A 70 22.80 40.35 -7.27
C ASN A 70 22.44 41.78 -7.73
N ASP A 71 21.61 42.49 -6.98
CA ASP A 71 21.24 43.89 -7.27
C ASP A 71 22.45 44.84 -7.21
N LEU A 72 23.35 44.63 -6.25
CA LEU A 72 24.59 45.41 -6.13
C LEU A 72 25.55 45.13 -7.29
N ILE A 73 25.70 43.87 -7.73
CA ILE A 73 26.50 43.54 -8.92
C ILE A 73 25.91 44.21 -10.16
N ALA A 74 24.59 44.14 -10.35
CA ALA A 74 23.93 44.79 -11.47
C ALA A 74 24.18 46.31 -11.47
N LYS A 75 24.05 46.96 -10.30
CA LYS A 75 24.27 48.41 -10.14
C LYS A 75 25.73 48.81 -10.38
N HIS A 76 26.69 48.10 -9.80
CA HIS A 76 28.12 48.38 -10.00
C HIS A 76 28.58 48.08 -11.42
N GLY A 77 28.12 46.98 -12.02
CA GLY A 77 28.41 46.65 -13.42
C GLY A 77 27.93 47.72 -14.39
N THR A 78 26.73 48.26 -14.15
CA THR A 78 26.16 49.35 -14.95
C THR A 78 26.94 50.66 -14.79
N ALA A 79 27.34 51.02 -13.56
CA ALA A 79 28.11 52.24 -13.30
C ALA A 79 29.53 52.18 -13.89
N LEU A 80 30.10 50.99 -13.91
CA LEU A 80 31.42 50.70 -14.43
C LEU A 80 31.48 50.74 -15.94
N GLN A 81 30.46 50.17 -16.58
CA GLN A 81 30.34 50.27 -18.00
C GLN A 81 30.17 51.70 -18.48
N ARG A 82 29.40 52.53 -17.75
CA ARG A 82 29.33 53.97 -18.04
C ARG A 82 30.72 54.63 -18.03
N SER A 83 31.56 54.31 -17.06
CA SER A 83 32.93 54.85 -17.01
C SER A 83 33.85 54.34 -18.12
N LEU A 84 33.70 53.09 -18.55
CA LEU A 84 34.45 52.54 -19.69
C LEU A 84 34.04 53.19 -21.01
N SER A 85 32.75 53.38 -21.24
CA SER A 85 32.23 54.06 -22.43
C SER A 85 32.65 55.54 -22.46
N GLU A 86 32.73 56.22 -21.31
CA GLU A 86 33.28 57.59 -21.20
C GLU A 86 34.79 57.65 -21.49
N LEU A 87 35.54 56.56 -21.24
CA LEU A 87 36.96 56.43 -21.52
C LEU A 87 37.22 56.14 -23.01
N GLU A 88 36.42 55.28 -23.63
CA GLU A 88 36.48 54.94 -25.07
C GLU A 88 36.13 56.12 -25.99
N ALA A 89 35.32 57.07 -25.51
CA ALA A 89 34.94 58.26 -26.27
C ALA A 89 36.05 59.33 -26.39
N LEU A 90 37.20 59.17 -25.71
CA LEU A 90 38.31 60.12 -25.73
C LEU A 90 39.44 59.65 -26.67
N ARG A 91 39.72 60.41 -27.74
CA ARG A 91 41.00 60.31 -28.47
C ARG A 91 42.09 60.95 -27.62
N LEU A 92 42.96 60.13 -27.02
CA LEU A 92 43.84 60.49 -25.90
C LEU A 92 45.02 61.43 -26.26
N PRO A 93 45.27 62.49 -25.46
CA PRO A 93 46.61 62.95 -25.10
C PRO A 93 47.04 62.39 -23.72
N PRO A 94 48.33 62.46 -23.34
CA PRO A 94 48.96 61.66 -22.27
C PRO A 94 48.60 62.02 -20.81
N GLU A 95 47.56 62.82 -20.55
CA GLU A 95 47.11 63.20 -19.19
C GLU A 95 45.73 62.60 -18.83
N SER A 96 45.53 61.31 -19.08
CA SER A 96 44.28 60.58 -18.80
C SER A 96 44.33 59.71 -17.54
N THR A 97 45.25 60.01 -16.62
CA THR A 97 45.59 59.14 -15.48
C THR A 97 44.45 59.04 -14.46
N ASP A 98 43.67 60.10 -14.23
CA ASP A 98 42.62 60.10 -13.20
C ASP A 98 41.32 59.40 -13.64
N LYS A 99 41.01 59.39 -14.95
CA LYS A 99 39.86 58.63 -15.47
C LYS A 99 40.15 57.13 -15.50
N ILE A 100 41.38 56.75 -15.82
CA ILE A 100 41.84 55.36 -15.72
C ILE A 100 41.80 54.89 -14.25
N LYS A 101 42.14 55.75 -13.28
CA LYS A 101 41.95 55.45 -11.86
C LYS A 101 40.49 55.25 -11.48
N GLN A 102 39.55 56.08 -11.93
CA GLN A 102 38.13 55.87 -11.65
C GLN A 102 37.57 54.57 -12.26
N VAL A 103 37.98 54.22 -13.49
CA VAL A 103 37.64 52.94 -14.10
C VAL A 103 38.22 51.80 -13.29
N ASN A 104 39.49 51.88 -12.90
CA ASN A 104 40.13 50.90 -12.03
C ASN A 104 39.46 50.81 -10.65
N GLU A 105 38.95 51.90 -10.05
CA GLU A 105 38.25 51.89 -8.76
C GLU A 105 36.83 51.31 -8.84
N ARG A 106 36.10 51.60 -9.92
CA ARG A 106 34.75 51.06 -10.15
C ARG A 106 34.81 49.63 -10.63
N ALA A 107 35.85 49.30 -11.40
CA ALA A 107 36.32 47.95 -11.47
C ALA A 107 36.46 47.51 -10.03
N THR A 108 37.29 48.22 -9.21
CA THR A 108 37.67 47.92 -7.80
C THR A 108 36.53 47.41 -6.91
N LEU A 109 35.30 47.85 -7.16
CA LEU A 109 34.16 47.42 -6.38
C LEU A 109 33.49 46.15 -6.94
N PHE A 110 33.46 45.97 -8.26
CA PHE A 110 32.67 44.92 -8.91
C PHE A 110 33.15 43.47 -8.68
N ARG A 111 34.45 43.12 -8.73
CA ARG A 111 34.98 41.78 -8.28
C ARG A 111 35.08 41.68 -6.77
N ILE A 112 35.09 42.76 -5.97
CA ILE A 112 34.89 42.58 -4.52
C ILE A 112 33.52 41.96 -4.33
N THR A 113 32.49 42.60 -4.89
CA THR A 113 31.10 42.14 -4.75
C THR A 113 30.90 40.79 -5.45
N SER A 114 31.51 40.55 -6.61
CA SER A 114 31.42 39.27 -7.33
C SER A 114 32.18 38.14 -6.63
N ASN A 115 33.38 38.38 -6.07
CA ASN A 115 34.10 37.35 -5.30
C ASN A 115 33.42 37.06 -3.96
N ALA A 116 32.79 38.06 -3.33
CA ALA A 116 32.01 37.83 -2.11
C ALA A 116 30.83 36.87 -2.38
N MET A 117 30.17 36.97 -3.54
CA MET A 117 29.12 36.02 -3.95
C MET A 117 29.64 34.60 -4.24
N ILE A 118 30.80 34.49 -4.88
CA ILE A 118 31.38 33.18 -5.26
C ILE A 118 31.81 32.36 -4.03
N ASN A 119 32.20 33.03 -2.95
CA ASN A 119 32.65 32.35 -1.72
C ASN A 119 31.51 31.94 -0.77
N VAL A 120 30.23 32.10 -1.15
CA VAL A 120 29.09 31.63 -0.34
C VAL A 120 28.78 30.15 -0.67
N SER A 121 29.66 29.22 -0.27
CA SER A 121 29.41 27.82 0.20
C SER A 121 30.64 26.91 0.00
N PRO A 122 30.87 25.90 0.86
CA PRO A 122 30.99 25.93 2.33
C PRO A 122 32.41 25.46 2.76
N HIS A 123 32.94 25.90 3.91
CA HIS A 123 33.84 25.07 4.73
C HIS A 123 34.06 25.69 6.12
N PRO A 124 34.40 24.84 7.13
CA PRO A 124 34.63 25.28 8.50
C PRO A 124 35.91 26.11 8.59
N GLU A 125 35.88 27.06 9.51
CA GLU A 125 37.01 27.80 10.09
C GLU A 125 37.89 28.66 9.17
N ASP A 126 37.65 29.96 9.33
CA ASP A 126 38.62 31.01 9.62
C ASP A 126 39.53 31.61 8.53
N SER A 127 39.71 32.93 8.70
CA SER A 127 40.79 33.80 8.19
C SER A 127 40.74 34.33 6.73
N THR A 128 40.14 35.52 6.63
CA THR A 128 40.76 36.77 6.10
C THR A 128 41.25 36.91 4.65
N VAL A 129 40.56 37.82 3.93
CA VAL A 129 41.07 38.99 3.13
C VAL A 129 41.98 38.70 1.92
N GLY A 130 41.75 39.16 0.68
CA GLY A 130 40.76 40.09 0.16
C GLY A 130 41.03 40.51 -1.31
N LYS A 131 39.95 41.01 -1.92
CA LYS A 131 39.83 42.14 -2.86
C LYS A 131 40.29 42.04 -4.33
N ALA A 132 39.29 41.97 -5.23
CA ALA A 132 38.90 42.97 -6.25
C ALA A 132 39.87 43.52 -7.33
N PRO A 133 39.52 43.80 -8.63
CA PRO A 133 38.38 43.40 -9.54
C PRO A 133 38.22 43.79 -11.06
N THR A 134 37.15 43.26 -11.66
CA THR A 134 36.61 43.36 -13.02
C THR A 134 35.93 44.68 -13.40
N SER A 135 36.06 45.08 -14.66
CA SER A 135 35.15 45.98 -15.40
C SER A 135 34.90 45.56 -16.83
N MET A 136 33.63 45.44 -17.25
CA MET A 136 33.04 45.64 -18.60
C MET A 136 31.67 44.92 -18.72
N LEU A 137 30.55 45.66 -18.76
CA LEU A 137 29.16 45.21 -18.92
C LEU A 137 28.26 46.23 -19.71
N SER A 138 28.39 46.38 -21.04
CA SER A 138 27.29 46.79 -21.97
C SER A 138 27.41 46.27 -23.40
N ALA A 139 28.25 45.27 -23.68
CA ALA A 139 28.06 44.43 -24.87
C ALA A 139 27.03 43.29 -24.64
N VAL A 140 26.45 43.20 -23.45
CA VAL A 140 26.06 41.90 -22.90
C VAL A 140 24.56 41.58 -23.01
N SER A 141 23.69 42.44 -23.57
CA SER A 141 22.26 42.10 -23.65
C SER A 141 21.87 41.17 -24.82
N PRO A 142 22.45 41.29 -26.04
CA PRO A 142 22.31 40.25 -27.07
C PRO A 142 23.39 39.17 -26.95
N GLN A 143 24.54 39.51 -26.34
CA GLN A 143 25.64 38.58 -26.14
C GLN A 143 25.41 37.68 -24.93
N ALA A 144 24.81 38.11 -23.81
CA ALA A 144 24.38 37.18 -22.77
C ALA A 144 23.19 36.34 -23.19
N CYS A 145 22.29 36.81 -24.06
CA CYS A 145 21.27 35.92 -24.61
C CYS A 145 21.88 34.90 -25.59
N ARG A 146 22.89 35.29 -26.38
CA ARG A 146 23.67 34.37 -27.22
C ARG A 146 24.58 33.45 -26.42
N ASP A 147 25.20 33.93 -25.34
CA ASP A 147 26.08 33.18 -24.44
C ASP A 147 25.25 32.34 -23.49
N PHE A 148 24.03 32.73 -23.13
CA PHE A 148 23.05 31.90 -22.44
C PHE A 148 22.48 30.85 -23.39
N MET A 149 22.24 31.14 -24.67
CA MET A 149 21.94 30.10 -25.67
C MET A 149 23.15 29.19 -25.91
N LEU A 150 24.38 29.72 -25.96
CA LEU A 150 25.60 28.94 -26.12
C LEU A 150 25.90 28.13 -24.86
N LEU A 151 25.70 28.67 -23.65
CA LEU A 151 25.76 27.94 -22.39
C LEU A 151 24.62 26.95 -22.30
N ALA A 152 23.39 27.27 -22.67
CA ALA A 152 22.28 26.34 -22.69
C ALA A 152 22.47 25.25 -23.76
N GLN A 153 23.19 25.49 -24.84
CA GLN A 153 23.60 24.47 -25.82
C GLN A 153 24.84 23.69 -25.36
N THR A 154 25.79 24.31 -24.67
CA THR A 154 27.06 23.71 -24.23
C THR A 154 26.88 22.93 -22.93
N HIS A 155 26.24 23.54 -21.93
CA HIS A 155 25.68 22.87 -20.78
C HIS A 155 24.48 22.01 -21.16
N GLY A 156 23.66 22.34 -22.16
CA GLY A 156 22.64 21.40 -22.65
C GLY A 156 23.26 20.11 -23.17
N LYS A 157 24.36 20.18 -23.93
CA LYS A 157 25.14 19.00 -24.34
C LYS A 157 25.87 18.34 -23.18
N LYS A 158 26.39 19.10 -22.22
CA LYS A 158 27.07 18.55 -21.03
C LYS A 158 26.09 17.89 -20.06
N TRP A 159 24.90 18.44 -19.91
CA TRP A 159 23.78 17.92 -19.14
C TRP A 159 23.10 16.78 -19.90
N GLN A 160 23.00 16.82 -21.22
CA GLN A 160 22.61 15.65 -22.02
C GLN A 160 23.65 14.56 -21.90
N LYS A 161 24.95 14.87 -21.87
CA LYS A 161 26.02 13.89 -21.70
C LYS A 161 26.10 13.39 -20.26
N SER A 162 25.85 14.22 -19.25
CA SER A 162 25.76 13.80 -17.84
C SER A 162 24.45 13.06 -17.56
N LEU A 163 23.34 13.44 -18.20
CA LEU A 163 22.08 12.70 -18.17
C LEU A 163 22.20 11.39 -18.94
N GLN A 164 22.95 11.37 -20.03
CA GLN A 164 23.28 10.15 -20.76
C GLN A 164 24.22 9.30 -19.94
N GLN A 165 25.22 9.88 -19.25
CA GLN A 165 26.07 9.16 -18.30
C GLN A 165 25.28 8.63 -17.11
N GLU A 166 24.32 9.37 -16.57
CA GLU A 166 23.41 8.90 -15.52
C GLU A 166 22.44 7.84 -16.06
N ARG A 167 21.98 7.94 -17.31
CA ARG A 167 21.18 6.90 -17.97
C ARG A 167 22.01 5.66 -18.24
N ASP A 168 23.24 5.80 -18.71
CA ASP A 168 24.18 4.71 -18.97
C ASP A 168 24.67 4.10 -17.65
N GLN A 169 24.82 4.90 -16.60
CA GLN A 169 25.13 4.44 -15.25
C GLN A 169 23.92 3.73 -14.65
N ARG A 170 22.70 4.23 -14.89
CA ARG A 170 21.47 3.54 -14.52
C ARG A 170 21.32 2.22 -15.29
N ILE A 171 21.58 2.18 -16.60
CA ILE A 171 21.55 0.97 -17.41
C ILE A 171 22.63 0.00 -16.92
N ARG A 172 23.87 0.44 -16.71
CA ARG A 172 24.92 -0.39 -16.12
C ARG A 172 24.56 -0.87 -14.73
N LEU A 173 23.95 -0.04 -13.89
CA LEU A 173 23.50 -0.45 -12.55
C LEU A 173 22.34 -1.44 -12.67
N GLU A 174 21.42 -1.27 -13.61
CA GLU A 174 20.35 -2.22 -13.91
C GLU A 174 20.95 -3.55 -14.39
N GLU A 175 21.93 -3.54 -15.30
CA GLU A 175 22.69 -4.72 -15.77
C GLU A 175 23.50 -5.37 -14.65
N THR A 176 24.16 -4.58 -13.80
CA THR A 176 24.95 -5.08 -12.66
C THR A 176 24.02 -5.70 -11.62
N LEU A 177 22.85 -5.09 -11.39
CA LEU A 177 21.82 -5.58 -10.48
C LEU A 177 21.14 -6.83 -11.04
N GLU A 178 20.97 -6.92 -12.37
CA GLU A 178 20.52 -8.13 -13.05
C GLU A 178 21.57 -9.25 -13.00
N GLN A 179 22.85 -8.94 -13.19
CA GLN A 179 23.95 -9.89 -13.00
C GLN A 179 24.05 -10.36 -11.55
N LEU A 180 23.93 -9.46 -10.56
CA LEU A 180 23.87 -9.80 -9.14
C LEU A 180 22.64 -10.66 -8.83
N ALA A 181 21.48 -10.36 -9.42
CA ALA A 181 20.29 -11.19 -9.28
C ALA A 181 20.48 -12.58 -9.91
N LYS A 182 21.11 -12.67 -11.09
CA LYS A 182 21.46 -13.93 -11.75
C LYS A 182 22.47 -14.73 -10.92
N GLN A 183 23.51 -14.09 -10.39
CA GLN A 183 24.50 -14.69 -9.49
C GLN A 183 23.87 -15.15 -8.18
N HIS A 184 22.97 -14.36 -7.59
CA HIS A 184 22.26 -14.72 -6.37
C HIS A 184 21.35 -15.93 -6.61
N ASN A 185 20.57 -15.94 -7.70
CA ASN A 185 19.76 -17.09 -8.10
C ASN A 185 20.63 -18.33 -8.38
N HIS A 186 21.80 -18.15 -9.00
CA HIS A 186 22.76 -19.24 -9.22
C HIS A 186 23.33 -19.77 -7.91
N LEU A 187 23.72 -18.89 -6.97
CA LEU A 187 24.17 -19.27 -5.64
C LEU A 187 23.07 -19.97 -4.84
N GLU A 188 21.83 -19.50 -4.92
CA GLU A 188 20.69 -20.11 -4.26
C GLU A 188 20.41 -21.51 -4.84
N ARG A 189 20.52 -21.67 -6.17
CA ARG A 189 20.39 -22.96 -6.85
C ARG A 189 21.54 -23.91 -6.53
N ALA A 190 22.78 -23.40 -6.45
CA ALA A 190 23.96 -24.15 -6.01
C ALA A 190 23.87 -24.57 -4.54
N PHE A 191 23.35 -23.70 -3.67
CA PHE A 191 23.09 -24.00 -2.26
C PHE A 191 21.98 -25.04 -2.10
N ARG A 192 20.90 -24.95 -2.88
CA ARG A 192 19.85 -25.99 -2.93
C ARG A 192 20.36 -27.30 -3.51
N GLY A 193 21.29 -27.27 -4.46
CA GLY A 193 21.96 -28.47 -4.99
C GLY A 193 22.95 -29.10 -3.99
N ALA A 194 23.64 -28.29 -3.20
CA ALA A 194 24.61 -28.74 -2.20
C ALA A 194 23.98 -29.21 -0.87
N THR A 195 22.72 -28.83 -0.59
CA THR A 195 21.99 -29.25 0.62
C THR A 195 21.21 -30.55 0.44
N VAL A 196 21.19 -31.14 -0.77
CA VAL A 196 20.75 -32.52 -0.98
C VAL A 196 21.92 -33.47 -0.69
N LEU A 197 22.17 -33.74 0.60
CA LEU A 197 22.89 -34.94 1.01
C LEU A 197 22.00 -36.16 0.69
N PRO A 198 22.50 -37.22 0.04
CA PRO A 198 21.71 -38.39 -0.25
C PRO A 198 21.40 -39.12 1.06
N ALA A 199 20.11 -39.22 1.39
CA ALA A 199 19.64 -40.07 2.47
C ALA A 199 19.96 -41.53 2.14
N SER A 200 20.73 -42.16 3.01
CA SER A 200 20.97 -43.59 3.04
C SER A 200 19.65 -44.34 3.31
N THR A 201 19.29 -45.26 2.43
CA THR A 201 18.34 -46.34 2.72
C THR A 201 18.93 -47.69 2.32
N PRO A 202 18.81 -48.74 3.15
CA PRO A 202 19.40 -50.04 2.88
C PRO A 202 18.50 -50.90 1.99
N GLY A 203 19.14 -51.52 0.98
CA GLY A 203 18.87 -52.88 0.49
C GLY A 203 17.56 -53.14 -0.25
N THR A 204 17.65 -53.48 -1.54
CA THR A 204 17.24 -54.80 -2.07
C THR A 204 17.89 -54.99 -3.46
N ALA A 205 18.46 -56.17 -3.68
CA ALA A 205 19.22 -56.54 -4.87
C ALA A 205 18.33 -56.80 -6.10
N GLY A 206 18.85 -56.48 -7.30
CA GLY A 206 18.28 -56.87 -8.59
C GLY A 206 19.23 -56.50 -9.74
N SER A 207 19.93 -57.50 -10.26
CA SER A 207 20.99 -57.43 -11.28
C SER A 207 20.46 -57.14 -12.70
N GLY A 208 21.17 -56.30 -13.46
CA GLY A 208 21.04 -56.13 -14.91
C GLY A 208 22.13 -55.19 -15.47
N LYS A 209 23.00 -55.73 -16.32
CA LYS A 209 24.29 -55.16 -16.80
C LYS A 209 24.19 -54.10 -17.91
N ASP A 210 25.09 -53.12 -17.81
CA ASP A 210 25.95 -52.44 -18.79
C ASP A 210 25.37 -51.77 -20.07
N LEU A 211 25.61 -50.45 -20.24
CA LEU A 211 26.63 -49.89 -21.16
C LEU A 211 26.80 -48.34 -21.02
N CYS A 212 27.99 -47.84 -21.37
CA CYS A 212 28.66 -46.57 -20.99
C CYS A 212 28.16 -45.22 -21.59
N CYS A 213 28.46 -44.15 -20.81
CA CYS A 213 28.62 -42.69 -21.05
C CYS A 213 29.36 -42.28 -22.36
N PRO A 214 29.33 -40.99 -22.84
CA PRO A 214 29.42 -39.77 -22.03
C PRO A 214 28.69 -38.47 -22.49
N ALA A 215 28.76 -37.49 -21.60
CA ALA A 215 28.27 -36.12 -21.66
C ALA A 215 28.73 -35.28 -22.87
N LYS A 216 27.84 -34.38 -23.34
CA LYS A 216 28.10 -32.98 -23.73
C LYS A 216 26.82 -32.33 -24.28
N GLY A 217 26.53 -31.10 -23.86
CA GLY A 217 25.45 -30.29 -24.43
C GLY A 217 25.07 -29.12 -23.54
N ASP A 218 25.98 -28.16 -23.38
CA ASP A 218 25.60 -26.76 -23.15
C ASP A 218 24.69 -26.34 -24.31
N LEU A 219 23.48 -25.85 -23.99
CA LEU A 219 22.71 -25.03 -24.92
C LEU A 219 22.48 -23.68 -24.23
N SER A 220 23.18 -22.70 -24.79
CA SER A 220 22.96 -21.28 -24.68
C SER A 220 21.51 -20.93 -25.02
N ASP A 221 20.83 -20.24 -24.11
CA ASP A 221 19.55 -19.59 -24.37
C ASP A 221 19.84 -18.09 -24.47
N GLU A 222 20.22 -17.65 -25.67
CA GLU A 222 20.09 -16.27 -26.10
C GLU A 222 18.90 -16.18 -27.06
N ASP A 223 18.19 -15.06 -26.97
CA ASP A 223 17.11 -14.58 -27.84
C ASP A 223 15.70 -15.18 -27.63
N ASP A 224 14.92 -14.49 -26.79
CA ASP A 224 13.46 -14.41 -26.97
C ASP A 224 12.96 -12.96 -26.79
N ASP A 225 13.60 -12.04 -27.50
CA ASP A 225 13.06 -10.71 -27.81
C ASP A 225 12.25 -10.80 -29.11
N ASN A 226 11.06 -11.41 -29.06
CA ASN A 226 10.01 -11.23 -30.08
C ASN A 226 8.65 -11.75 -29.59
N ASN A 227 8.04 -11.08 -28.61
CA ASN A 227 6.60 -11.17 -28.40
C ASN A 227 5.93 -9.89 -28.93
N GLU A 228 5.66 -9.91 -30.22
CA GLU A 228 4.87 -8.93 -30.95
C GLU A 228 3.41 -9.01 -30.46
N PHE A 229 2.98 -8.01 -29.69
CA PHE A 229 1.63 -7.95 -29.11
C PHE A 229 0.62 -7.57 -30.19
N PHE A 230 -0.30 -8.47 -30.52
CA PHE A 230 -1.44 -8.18 -31.39
C PHE A 230 -2.59 -7.62 -30.56
N ASP A 231 -2.93 -6.34 -30.77
CA ASP A 231 -4.18 -5.76 -30.29
C ASP A 231 -5.37 -6.38 -31.06
N ALA A 232 -6.31 -7.00 -30.34
CA ALA A 232 -7.60 -7.39 -30.89
C ALA A 232 -8.56 -6.18 -30.83
N PRO A 233 -9.18 -5.76 -31.96
CA PRO A 233 -10.13 -4.66 -31.95
C PRO A 233 -11.45 -5.08 -31.26
N GLU A 234 -11.97 -4.18 -30.42
CA GLU A 234 -13.33 -4.25 -29.89
C GLU A 234 -14.33 -4.17 -31.06
N ILE A 235 -14.92 -5.32 -31.42
CA ILE A 235 -16.08 -5.36 -32.31
C ILE A 235 -17.31 -5.65 -31.45
N PHE A 236 -18.16 -4.64 -31.29
CA PHE A 236 -19.53 -4.78 -30.81
C PHE A 236 -20.42 -5.23 -31.98
N PRO A 237 -21.10 -6.39 -31.93
CA PRO A 237 -22.27 -6.63 -32.74
C PRO A 237 -23.51 -6.24 -31.91
N MET A 238 -24.10 -5.10 -32.26
CA MET A 238 -25.50 -4.79 -31.96
C MET A 238 -26.38 -5.81 -32.71
N PRO A 239 -27.43 -6.40 -32.09
CA PRO A 239 -28.44 -7.13 -32.85
C PRO A 239 -29.51 -6.15 -33.33
N ASP A 240 -29.62 -6.01 -34.65
CA ASP A 240 -30.74 -5.33 -35.29
C ASP A 240 -31.83 -6.32 -35.74
N VAL A 241 -33.03 -5.78 -35.83
CA VAL A 241 -34.36 -6.37 -35.84
C VAL A 241 -34.74 -7.02 -37.19
N MET A 242 -35.36 -8.21 -37.19
CA MET A 242 -36.68 -8.48 -37.83
C MET A 242 -37.07 -9.96 -37.84
N GLY A 243 -38.35 -10.24 -37.55
CA GLY A 243 -38.97 -11.52 -37.90
C GLY A 243 -40.29 -11.84 -37.20
N HIS A 244 -41.34 -11.05 -37.43
CA HIS A 244 -42.71 -11.39 -37.05
C HIS A 244 -43.16 -12.77 -37.57
N LYS A 245 -43.73 -13.60 -36.70
CA LYS A 245 -44.88 -14.45 -37.04
C LYS A 245 -45.90 -14.44 -35.89
N ARG A 246 -47.08 -13.89 -36.20
CA ARG A 246 -48.32 -13.96 -35.41
C ARG A 246 -49.14 -15.17 -35.85
N THR A 247 -49.61 -15.99 -34.91
CA THR A 247 -50.94 -16.63 -34.78
C THR A 247 -50.87 -17.54 -33.55
N GLY A 248 -51.83 -17.72 -32.66
CA GLY A 248 -53.21 -17.29 -32.49
C GLY A 248 -53.64 -17.75 -31.09
N SER A 249 -54.60 -17.04 -30.51
CA SER A 249 -55.04 -17.01 -29.11
C SER A 249 -55.88 -18.21 -28.63
N ASN A 250 -55.80 -18.54 -27.32
CA ASN A 250 -56.91 -18.65 -26.35
C ASN A 250 -56.77 -19.78 -25.30
N ILE A 251 -57.07 -19.41 -24.03
CA ILE A 251 -57.48 -20.19 -22.81
C ILE A 251 -56.55 -19.86 -21.62
N SER A 252 -56.84 -18.84 -20.80
CA SER A 252 -57.78 -18.75 -19.65
C SER A 252 -57.49 -19.71 -18.48
N GLY A 253 -56.93 -19.11 -17.41
CA GLY A 253 -57.31 -19.23 -16.01
C GLY A 253 -57.15 -20.58 -15.30
N THR A 254 -56.29 -20.65 -14.29
CA THR A 254 -56.66 -20.86 -12.88
C THR A 254 -55.43 -20.76 -11.97
N SER A 255 -55.57 -20.04 -10.86
CA SER A 255 -54.66 -19.98 -9.74
C SER A 255 -54.63 -21.29 -8.96
N SER A 256 -53.43 -21.74 -8.56
CA SER A 256 -53.26 -22.57 -7.37
C SER A 256 -51.85 -22.38 -6.82
N ASP A 257 -51.79 -21.78 -5.64
CA ASP A 257 -50.61 -21.68 -4.79
C ASP A 257 -50.04 -23.08 -4.52
N ILE A 258 -48.78 -23.30 -4.90
CA ILE A 258 -48.02 -24.48 -4.51
C ILE A 258 -46.83 -23.96 -3.70
N SER A 259 -46.86 -24.28 -2.40
CA SER A 259 -45.86 -23.88 -1.41
C SER A 259 -44.47 -24.38 -1.80
N LEU A 260 -43.53 -23.45 -2.00
CA LEU A 260 -42.10 -23.66 -2.23
C LEU A 260 -41.38 -24.45 -1.10
N ASP A 261 -42.07 -24.73 0.00
CA ASP A 261 -41.49 -25.26 1.24
C ASP A 261 -41.35 -26.81 1.27
N GLU A 262 -42.08 -27.54 0.40
CA GLU A 262 -42.02 -29.02 0.38
C GLU A 262 -40.94 -29.57 -0.57
N GLN A 263 -40.47 -28.77 -1.54
CA GLN A 263 -39.42 -29.21 -2.47
C GLN A 263 -38.01 -29.15 -1.86
N TYR A 264 -37.80 -28.39 -0.79
CA TYR A 264 -36.51 -28.28 -0.09
C TYR A 264 -36.23 -29.43 0.89
N LYS A 265 -37.24 -30.17 1.35
CA LYS A 265 -37.06 -31.19 2.39
C LYS A 265 -36.61 -32.56 1.88
N HIS A 266 -36.68 -32.83 0.58
CA HIS A 266 -36.41 -34.17 0.03
C HIS A 266 -35.00 -34.40 -0.54
N GLN A 267 -34.04 -33.49 -0.31
CA GLN A 267 -32.64 -33.65 -0.77
C GLN A 267 -31.57 -33.65 0.33
N VAL A 268 -31.95 -33.71 1.61
CA VAL A 268 -30.96 -33.74 2.72
C VAL A 268 -30.72 -35.18 3.18
N GLU A 269 -30.15 -35.99 2.29
CA GLU A 269 -29.24 -37.06 2.70
C GLU A 269 -27.82 -36.58 2.37
N ASP A 270 -27.38 -35.49 3.02
CA ASP A 270 -26.02 -34.97 2.84
C ASP A 270 -25.09 -35.77 3.77
N THR A 271 -24.47 -36.80 3.22
CA THR A 271 -23.23 -37.38 3.76
C THR A 271 -22.31 -36.22 4.15
N LYS A 272 -21.83 -36.18 5.41
CA LYS A 272 -20.87 -35.18 5.90
C LYS A 272 -19.80 -34.91 4.83
N LYS A 273 -19.92 -33.78 4.12
CA LYS A 273 -18.97 -33.41 3.06
C LYS A 273 -17.59 -33.28 3.71
N GLU A 274 -16.64 -34.14 3.31
CA GLU A 274 -15.27 -34.03 3.80
C GLU A 274 -14.71 -32.65 3.43
N LYS A 275 -14.17 -31.93 4.43
CA LYS A 275 -13.61 -30.59 4.23
C LYS A 275 -12.41 -30.67 3.29
N ARG A 276 -12.34 -29.78 2.29
CA ARG A 276 -11.21 -29.68 1.36
C ARG A 276 -9.93 -29.30 2.12
N THR A 277 -8.97 -30.23 2.21
CA THR A 277 -7.71 -30.05 2.96
C THR A 277 -6.50 -29.75 2.07
N ARG A 278 -6.67 -29.71 0.74
CA ARG A 278 -5.59 -29.46 -0.21
C ARG A 278 -6.10 -28.89 -1.54
N ILE A 279 -5.23 -28.17 -2.23
CA ILE A 279 -5.37 -27.75 -3.63
C ILE A 279 -4.14 -28.20 -4.42
N PRO A 280 -4.18 -28.23 -5.77
CA PRO A 280 -2.99 -28.47 -6.58
C PRO A 280 -1.84 -27.54 -6.20
N TYR A 281 -0.61 -28.04 -6.27
CA TYR A 281 0.56 -27.22 -5.96
C TYR A 281 0.77 -26.15 -7.02
N LYS A 282 1.10 -24.96 -6.56
CA LYS A 282 1.43 -23.84 -7.43
C LYS A 282 2.68 -24.19 -8.25
N PRO A 283 2.71 -23.87 -9.55
CA PRO A 283 3.92 -23.97 -10.36
C PRO A 283 5.10 -23.19 -9.76
N ASN A 284 6.32 -23.66 -9.99
CA ASN A 284 7.53 -23.05 -9.47
C ASN A 284 8.10 -22.02 -10.47
N TYR A 285 7.47 -20.84 -10.55
CA TYR A 285 7.97 -19.71 -11.33
C TYR A 285 8.63 -18.66 -10.43
N SER A 286 9.82 -18.18 -10.80
CA SER A 286 10.45 -17.03 -10.15
C SER A 286 9.77 -15.74 -10.61
N LEU A 287 9.15 -15.03 -9.67
CA LEU A 287 8.44 -13.79 -9.94
C LEU A 287 9.38 -12.58 -9.78
N ASN A 288 9.55 -11.78 -10.83
CA ASN A 288 10.24 -10.49 -10.74
C ASN A 288 9.21 -9.34 -10.69
N LEU A 289 8.81 -8.92 -9.48
CA LEU A 289 7.80 -7.87 -9.29
C LEU A 289 8.26 -6.51 -9.82
N TRP A 290 9.58 -6.26 -9.87
CA TRP A 290 10.16 -5.00 -10.33
C TRP A 290 9.87 -4.71 -11.81
N SER A 291 9.90 -5.73 -12.67
CA SER A 291 9.68 -5.56 -14.11
C SER A 291 8.32 -4.94 -14.44
N ILE A 292 7.31 -5.24 -13.61
CA ILE A 292 5.96 -4.66 -13.68
C ILE A 292 5.92 -3.30 -12.97
N MET A 293 6.49 -3.23 -11.77
CA MET A 293 6.34 -2.05 -10.91
C MET A 293 7.12 -0.82 -11.36
N LYS A 294 8.20 -0.97 -12.15
CA LYS A 294 8.94 0.16 -12.71
C LYS A 294 8.06 1.11 -13.54
N ASN A 295 7.03 0.57 -14.20
CA ASN A 295 6.08 1.33 -15.01
C ASN A 295 4.91 1.92 -14.18
N CYS A 296 4.85 1.55 -12.89
CA CYS A 296 3.79 1.92 -11.96
C CYS A 296 4.13 3.10 -11.05
N ILE A 297 5.36 3.62 -11.15
CA ILE A 297 5.87 4.68 -10.27
C ILE A 297 4.99 5.93 -10.40
N GLY A 298 4.39 6.37 -9.29
CA GLY A 298 3.50 7.53 -9.24
C GLY A 298 2.06 7.30 -9.72
N LYS A 299 1.68 6.06 -10.10
CA LYS A 299 0.32 5.70 -10.52
C LYS A 299 -0.44 4.93 -9.43
N GLU A 300 -1.77 4.95 -9.51
CA GLU A 300 -2.62 4.05 -8.70
C GLU A 300 -2.48 2.60 -9.20
N LEU A 301 -1.93 1.71 -8.37
CA LEU A 301 -1.66 0.32 -8.75
C LEU A 301 -2.92 -0.52 -9.04
N SER A 302 -4.08 -0.12 -8.51
CA SER A 302 -5.35 -0.81 -8.78
C SER A 302 -5.75 -0.80 -10.26
N LYS A 303 -5.21 0.15 -11.05
CA LYS A 303 -5.46 0.30 -12.49
C LYS A 303 -4.45 -0.43 -13.37
N ILE A 304 -3.47 -1.12 -12.77
CA ILE A 304 -2.39 -1.76 -13.51
C ILE A 304 -2.65 -3.27 -13.52
N PRO A 305 -2.80 -3.90 -14.70
CA PRO A 305 -2.98 -5.34 -14.79
C PRO A 305 -1.72 -6.03 -14.26
N MET A 306 -1.90 -6.86 -13.26
CA MET A 306 -0.85 -7.72 -12.71
C MET A 306 -0.91 -9.05 -13.45
N PRO A 307 0.22 -9.63 -13.90
CA PRO A 307 0.21 -10.97 -14.47
C PRO A 307 -0.35 -11.98 -13.46
N VAL A 308 -1.11 -12.95 -13.96
CA VAL A 308 -1.77 -13.99 -13.15
C VAL A 308 -0.79 -14.72 -12.24
N ASN A 309 0.48 -14.79 -12.63
CA ASN A 309 1.54 -15.43 -11.84
C ASN A 309 1.78 -14.78 -10.46
N PHE A 310 1.35 -13.53 -10.28
CA PHE A 310 1.40 -12.82 -8.99
C PHE A 310 0.14 -13.01 -8.15
N ASN A 311 -0.88 -13.67 -8.71
CA ASN A 311 -2.12 -13.89 -8.01
C ASN A 311 -2.06 -15.11 -7.09
N GLU A 312 -3.08 -15.22 -6.27
CA GLU A 312 -3.48 -16.46 -5.61
C GLU A 312 -4.89 -16.82 -6.10
N PRO A 313 -5.30 -18.09 -6.06
CA PRO A 313 -6.59 -18.55 -6.57
C PRO A 313 -7.77 -18.21 -5.62
N LEU A 314 -7.81 -16.99 -5.10
CA LEU A 314 -8.91 -16.45 -4.31
C LEU A 314 -9.24 -15.03 -4.77
N SER A 315 -10.53 -14.71 -4.77
CA SER A 315 -11.07 -13.37 -5.00
C SER A 315 -10.83 -12.51 -3.76
N MET A 316 -10.80 -11.19 -3.92
CA MET A 316 -10.73 -10.27 -2.78
C MET A 316 -11.95 -10.47 -1.84
N LEU A 317 -13.10 -10.90 -2.35
CA LEU A 317 -14.28 -11.22 -1.52
C LEU A 317 -14.00 -12.41 -0.58
N GLN A 318 -13.39 -13.47 -1.11
CA GLN A 318 -12.96 -14.62 -0.32
C GLN A 318 -11.87 -14.23 0.68
N ARG A 319 -10.88 -13.42 0.25
CA ARG A 319 -9.84 -12.89 1.13
C ARG A 319 -10.41 -12.08 2.29
N LEU A 320 -11.47 -11.30 2.06
CA LEU A 320 -12.16 -10.53 3.10
C LEU A 320 -12.87 -11.45 4.10
N THR A 321 -13.44 -12.57 3.63
CA THR A 321 -14.07 -13.58 4.49
C THR A 321 -13.07 -14.31 5.38
N GLU A 322 -11.77 -14.35 5.04
CA GLU A 322 -10.72 -14.89 5.92
C GLU A 322 -10.63 -14.17 7.28
N ASP A 323 -11.22 -12.96 7.43
CA ASP A 323 -11.36 -12.29 8.73
C ASP A 323 -12.13 -13.17 9.76
N LEU A 324 -12.95 -14.11 9.29
CA LEU A 324 -13.74 -15.03 10.12
C LEU A 324 -12.98 -16.32 10.52
N GLU A 325 -11.69 -16.45 10.17
CA GLU A 325 -10.82 -17.58 10.58
C GLU A 325 -10.92 -17.86 12.08
N TYR A 326 -10.99 -16.80 12.91
CA TYR A 326 -11.10 -16.90 14.36
C TYR A 326 -12.43 -16.34 14.89
N HIS A 327 -13.54 -16.58 14.18
CA HIS A 327 -14.89 -16.16 14.60
C HIS A 327 -15.26 -16.59 16.03
N GLU A 328 -14.69 -17.68 16.52
CA GLU A 328 -14.88 -18.21 17.88
C GLU A 328 -14.52 -17.17 18.97
N LEU A 329 -13.66 -16.20 18.66
CA LEU A 329 -13.37 -15.07 19.54
C LEU A 329 -14.61 -14.19 19.74
N LEU A 330 -15.41 -13.97 18.69
CA LEU A 330 -16.70 -13.28 18.79
C LEU A 330 -17.75 -14.14 19.50
N ASP A 331 -17.74 -15.47 19.32
CA ASP A 331 -18.61 -16.37 20.09
C ASP A 331 -18.30 -16.33 21.59
N ARG A 332 -17.02 -16.21 21.96
CA ARG A 332 -16.60 -16.00 23.36
C ARG A 332 -16.99 -14.61 23.84
N ALA A 333 -16.76 -13.57 23.04
CA ALA A 333 -17.14 -12.20 23.35
C ALA A 333 -18.66 -12.07 23.62
N ALA A 334 -19.50 -12.76 22.85
CA ALA A 334 -20.96 -12.74 23.00
C ALA A 334 -21.44 -13.32 24.34
N ARG A 335 -20.61 -14.13 25.01
CA ARG A 335 -20.88 -14.74 26.32
C ARG A 335 -20.34 -13.90 27.49
N CYS A 336 -19.58 -12.85 27.22
CA CYS A 336 -19.07 -11.96 28.27
C CYS A 336 -20.18 -11.08 28.85
N GLU A 337 -20.21 -10.97 30.18
CA GLU A 337 -21.11 -10.07 30.90
C GLU A 337 -20.53 -8.65 31.01
N SER A 338 -19.20 -8.55 31.17
CA SER A 338 -18.47 -7.29 31.21
C SER A 338 -18.18 -6.77 29.79
N SER A 339 -18.53 -5.52 29.51
CA SER A 339 -18.22 -4.85 28.24
C SER A 339 -16.72 -4.68 28.01
N LEU A 340 -15.93 -4.53 29.08
CA LEU A 340 -14.47 -4.45 29.01
C LEU A 340 -13.83 -5.80 28.66
N GLU A 341 -14.34 -6.90 29.22
CA GLU A 341 -13.89 -8.25 28.86
C GLU A 341 -14.33 -8.62 27.44
N GLN A 342 -15.57 -8.29 27.07
CA GLN A 342 -16.07 -8.43 25.70
C GLN A 342 -15.14 -7.71 24.70
N LEU A 343 -14.72 -6.48 25.04
CA LEU A 343 -13.82 -5.67 24.23
C LEU A 343 -12.41 -6.29 24.09
N CYS A 344 -11.91 -7.01 25.10
CA CYS A 344 -10.65 -7.76 24.98
C CYS A 344 -10.71 -8.81 23.88
N TYR A 345 -11.82 -9.57 23.78
CA TYR A 345 -12.00 -10.56 22.70
C TYR A 345 -12.24 -9.92 21.33
N VAL A 346 -12.95 -8.79 21.25
CA VAL A 346 -13.09 -8.01 20.00
C VAL A 346 -11.72 -7.49 19.52
N ALA A 347 -10.86 -7.06 20.45
CA ALA A 347 -9.50 -6.65 20.15
C ALA A 347 -8.64 -7.83 19.65
N ALA A 348 -8.71 -8.99 20.32
CA ALA A 348 -8.03 -10.20 19.86
C ALA A 348 -8.52 -10.64 18.47
N PHE A 349 -9.84 -10.60 18.21
CA PHE A 349 -10.42 -10.88 16.89
C PHE A 349 -9.86 -9.95 15.82
N THR A 350 -9.84 -8.64 16.10
CA THR A 350 -9.27 -7.61 15.22
C THR A 350 -7.81 -7.93 14.85
N VAL A 351 -6.97 -8.26 15.83
CA VAL A 351 -5.56 -8.61 15.60
C VAL A 351 -5.41 -9.92 14.82
N SER A 352 -6.22 -10.93 15.15
CA SER A 352 -6.15 -12.25 14.53
C SER A 352 -6.37 -12.24 13.01
N SER A 353 -7.18 -11.29 12.51
CA SER A 353 -7.47 -11.12 11.08
C SER A 353 -6.22 -10.86 10.23
N TYR A 354 -5.16 -10.29 10.81
CA TYR A 354 -3.91 -10.05 10.08
C TYR A 354 -3.01 -11.29 9.99
N SER A 355 -3.23 -12.31 10.82
CA SER A 355 -2.36 -13.50 10.88
C SER A 355 -2.40 -14.35 9.60
N THR A 356 -3.46 -14.23 8.81
CA THR A 356 -3.58 -14.88 7.50
C THR A 356 -2.66 -14.24 6.46
N THR A 357 -2.16 -13.02 6.70
CA THR A 357 -1.37 -12.26 5.72
C THR A 357 0.13 -12.55 5.74
N VAL A 358 0.65 -13.17 6.81
CA VAL A 358 2.10 -13.28 7.13
C VAL A 358 2.97 -13.72 5.96
N PHE A 359 2.52 -14.72 5.20
CA PHE A 359 3.28 -15.32 4.08
C PHE A 359 2.61 -15.09 2.72
N ARG A 360 1.47 -14.40 2.69
CA ARG A 360 0.59 -14.26 1.53
C ARG A 360 0.89 -12.98 0.74
N THR A 361 2.04 -12.95 0.07
CA THR A 361 2.47 -11.80 -0.77
C THR A 361 1.80 -11.75 -2.14
N SER A 362 1.08 -12.81 -2.51
CA SER A 362 0.30 -12.89 -3.74
C SER A 362 -0.97 -12.03 -3.66
N LYS A 363 -1.37 -11.46 -4.80
CA LYS A 363 -2.55 -10.61 -4.93
C LYS A 363 -3.81 -11.46 -5.13
N PRO A 364 -4.90 -11.27 -4.37
CA PRO A 364 -6.17 -11.91 -4.72
C PRO A 364 -6.71 -11.35 -6.05
N PHE A 365 -7.57 -12.10 -6.73
CA PHE A 365 -8.26 -11.61 -7.92
C PHE A 365 -9.11 -10.38 -7.57
N ASN A 366 -9.03 -9.36 -8.41
CA ASN A 366 -9.92 -8.22 -8.30
C ASN A 366 -11.35 -8.67 -8.65
N PRO A 367 -12.34 -8.52 -7.76
CA PRO A 367 -13.68 -8.98 -8.05
C PRO A 367 -14.33 -8.17 -9.18
N LEU A 368 -15.21 -8.80 -9.94
CA LEU A 368 -16.05 -8.12 -10.92
C LEU A 368 -17.14 -7.32 -10.20
N LEU A 369 -17.66 -6.26 -10.83
CA LEU A 369 -18.82 -5.54 -10.29
C LEU A 369 -20.02 -6.50 -10.17
N GLY A 370 -20.62 -6.58 -8.98
CA GLY A 370 -21.72 -7.52 -8.70
C GLY A 370 -21.28 -8.97 -8.49
N GLU A 371 -19.97 -9.26 -8.48
CA GLU A 371 -19.47 -10.54 -7.98
C GLU A 371 -19.86 -10.70 -6.51
N THR A 372 -20.29 -11.90 -6.13
CA THR A 372 -20.67 -12.25 -4.76
C THR A 372 -19.78 -13.36 -4.24
N PHE A 373 -19.70 -13.52 -2.92
CA PHE A 373 -19.16 -14.72 -2.30
C PHE A 373 -19.93 -15.02 -1.03
N GLU A 374 -20.55 -16.20 -0.96
CA GLU A 374 -21.23 -16.66 0.25
C GLU A 374 -20.47 -17.78 0.95
N LEU A 375 -20.47 -17.76 2.29
CA LEU A 375 -19.91 -18.81 3.12
C LEU A 375 -20.93 -19.20 4.18
N ASP A 376 -21.65 -20.30 3.94
CA ASP A 376 -22.55 -20.88 4.94
C ASP A 376 -21.81 -21.91 5.80
N ARG A 377 -21.75 -21.63 7.10
CA ARG A 377 -21.21 -22.50 8.14
C ARG A 377 -22.18 -22.56 9.34
N LEU A 378 -23.47 -22.33 9.15
CA LEU A 378 -24.44 -22.26 10.25
C LEU A 378 -24.51 -23.56 11.05
N GLU A 379 -24.49 -24.71 10.37
CA GLU A 379 -24.51 -26.01 11.01
C GLU A 379 -23.19 -26.32 11.73
N GLU A 380 -22.05 -26.09 11.05
CA GLU A 380 -20.72 -26.47 11.56
C GLU A 380 -20.17 -25.53 12.63
N ASN A 381 -20.31 -24.21 12.41
CA ASN A 381 -19.65 -23.16 13.19
C ASN A 381 -20.63 -22.11 13.71
N GLY A 382 -21.89 -22.14 13.28
CA GLY A 382 -22.91 -21.23 13.79
C GLY A 382 -22.99 -19.86 13.12
N TYR A 383 -22.26 -19.64 12.02
CA TYR A 383 -22.33 -18.38 11.29
C TYR A 383 -22.50 -18.60 9.78
N ARG A 384 -23.00 -17.57 9.10
CA ARG A 384 -22.94 -17.46 7.64
C ARG A 384 -22.49 -16.06 7.27
N SER A 385 -21.89 -15.92 6.08
CA SER A 385 -21.53 -14.61 5.56
C SER A 385 -21.80 -14.47 4.07
N LEU A 386 -21.97 -13.21 3.66
CA LEU A 386 -22.14 -12.79 2.27
C LEU A 386 -21.26 -11.56 2.02
N CYS A 387 -20.46 -11.63 0.96
CA CYS A 387 -19.67 -10.54 0.42
C CYS A 387 -20.16 -10.17 -0.98
N GLU A 388 -20.15 -8.89 -1.34
CA GLU A 388 -20.44 -8.41 -2.68
C GLU A 388 -19.49 -7.28 -3.08
N GLN A 389 -19.04 -7.29 -4.32
CA GLN A 389 -18.33 -6.16 -4.93
C GLN A 389 -19.32 -5.09 -5.40
N VAL A 390 -19.59 -4.10 -4.55
CA VAL A 390 -20.60 -3.06 -4.77
C VAL A 390 -20.13 -1.88 -5.62
N SER A 391 -18.83 -1.75 -5.85
CA SER A 391 -18.26 -0.70 -6.73
C SER A 391 -16.98 -1.18 -7.38
N HIS A 392 -16.72 -0.77 -8.63
CA HIS A 392 -15.49 -1.09 -9.35
C HIS A 392 -14.54 0.12 -9.49
N HIS A 393 -15.07 1.34 -9.48
CA HIS A 393 -14.28 2.57 -9.63
C HIS A 393 -14.76 3.67 -8.67
N PRO A 394 -14.19 3.75 -7.46
CA PRO A 394 -13.11 2.91 -6.93
C PRO A 394 -13.62 1.51 -6.50
N PRO A 395 -12.75 0.47 -6.49
CA PRO A 395 -13.13 -0.85 -5.99
C PRO A 395 -13.59 -0.79 -4.53
N ALA A 396 -14.79 -1.28 -4.25
CA ALA A 396 -15.30 -1.44 -2.89
C ALA A 396 -16.13 -2.71 -2.77
N ALA A 397 -16.02 -3.36 -1.62
CA ALA A 397 -16.79 -4.54 -1.25
C ALA A 397 -17.57 -4.29 0.05
N ALA A 398 -18.76 -4.87 0.13
CA ALA A 398 -19.56 -4.96 1.34
C ALA A 398 -19.55 -6.41 1.83
N HIS A 399 -19.44 -6.61 3.13
CA HIS A 399 -19.47 -7.94 3.76
C HIS A 399 -20.35 -7.90 5.00
N HIS A 400 -21.21 -8.89 5.12
CA HIS A 400 -22.13 -9.07 6.24
C HIS A 400 -22.07 -10.52 6.69
N ALA A 401 -21.91 -10.73 8.00
CA ALA A 401 -21.92 -12.04 8.63
C ALA A 401 -22.86 -12.04 9.84
N ASP A 402 -23.66 -13.09 9.97
CA ASP A 402 -24.57 -13.32 11.10
C ASP A 402 -24.24 -14.63 11.78
N SER A 403 -24.30 -14.64 13.12
CA SER A 403 -24.08 -15.82 13.94
C SER A 403 -25.25 -16.14 14.86
N LYS A 404 -25.58 -17.43 14.97
CA LYS A 404 -26.54 -17.96 15.96
C LYS A 404 -26.07 -17.75 17.41
N ASN A 405 -24.79 -17.46 17.61
CA ASN A 405 -24.21 -17.15 18.91
C ASN A 405 -24.41 -15.68 19.33
N GLY A 406 -25.22 -14.91 18.59
CA GLY A 406 -25.70 -13.60 19.02
C GLY A 406 -24.78 -12.43 18.65
N TRP A 407 -24.04 -12.53 17.54
CA TRP A 407 -23.28 -11.42 16.98
C TRP A 407 -23.53 -11.25 15.48
N THR A 408 -23.42 -10.02 15.01
CA THR A 408 -23.43 -9.64 13.59
C THR A 408 -22.20 -8.80 13.29
N LEU A 409 -21.46 -9.16 12.25
CA LEU A 409 -20.32 -8.40 11.73
C LEU A 409 -20.69 -7.77 10.38
N ARG A 410 -20.43 -6.48 10.22
CA ARG A 410 -20.62 -5.76 8.95
C ARG A 410 -19.37 -4.99 8.64
N GLN A 411 -18.92 -5.02 7.39
CA GLN A 411 -17.78 -4.22 6.98
C GLN A 411 -17.94 -3.75 5.56
N GLU A 412 -17.54 -2.50 5.34
CA GLU A 412 -17.25 -1.95 4.03
C GLU A 412 -15.73 -1.87 3.88
N ILE A 413 -15.21 -2.23 2.71
CA ILE A 413 -13.79 -2.12 2.44
C ILE A 413 -13.53 -1.55 1.06
N LYS A 414 -12.69 -0.51 1.03
CA LYS A 414 -12.10 0.07 -0.16
C LYS A 414 -10.59 0.02 -0.01
N ILE A 415 -9.89 -0.58 -0.97
CA ILE A 415 -8.44 -0.69 -0.91
C ILE A 415 -7.81 0.47 -1.70
N THR A 416 -6.89 1.18 -1.05
CA THR A 416 -5.99 2.13 -1.74
C THR A 416 -4.55 1.67 -1.56
N SER A 417 -3.71 1.95 -2.55
CA SER A 417 -2.33 1.45 -2.55
C SER A 417 -1.37 2.52 -3.05
N LYS A 418 -0.22 2.67 -2.38
CA LYS A 418 0.82 3.64 -2.73
C LYS A 418 2.18 2.95 -2.81
N PHE A 419 2.83 3.05 -3.95
CA PHE A 419 4.22 2.63 -4.09
C PHE A 419 5.16 3.73 -3.61
N ARG A 420 6.12 3.40 -2.74
CA ARG A 420 7.10 4.33 -2.18
C ARG A 420 8.54 3.85 -2.42
N GLY A 421 8.84 3.40 -3.64
CA GLY A 421 10.17 2.93 -4.02
C GLY A 421 10.47 1.54 -3.47
N LYS A 422 10.94 1.40 -2.22
CA LYS A 422 11.32 0.06 -1.72
C LYS A 422 10.12 -0.80 -1.30
N TYR A 423 8.98 -0.17 -1.02
CA TYR A 423 7.81 -0.84 -0.44
C TYR A 423 6.49 -0.34 -1.05
N LEU A 424 5.48 -1.21 -0.97
CA LEU A 424 4.10 -0.95 -1.36
C LEU A 424 3.24 -0.87 -0.09
N SER A 425 2.63 0.28 0.16
CA SER A 425 1.66 0.47 1.24
C SER A 425 0.25 0.23 0.74
N ILE A 426 -0.48 -0.66 1.38
CA ILE A 426 -1.87 -1.01 1.12
C ILE A 426 -2.69 -0.50 2.32
N MET A 427 -3.57 0.45 2.06
CA MET A 427 -4.39 1.11 3.07
C MET A 427 -5.86 0.72 2.85
N PRO A 428 -6.38 -0.22 3.66
CA PRO A 428 -7.81 -0.49 3.71
C PRO A 428 -8.55 0.69 4.31
N LEU A 429 -9.57 1.17 3.60
CA LEU A 429 -10.49 2.22 4.02
C LEU A 429 -11.86 1.60 4.25
N GLY A 430 -12.61 2.14 5.21
CA GLY A 430 -13.92 1.63 5.59
C GLY A 430 -13.98 1.30 7.07
N THR A 431 -15.20 1.11 7.58
CA THR A 431 -15.46 0.84 8.99
C THR A 431 -16.00 -0.56 9.17
N ILE A 432 -15.50 -1.27 10.18
CA ILE A 432 -16.02 -2.56 10.60
C ILE A 432 -16.93 -2.33 11.80
N HIS A 433 -18.09 -2.97 11.80
CA HIS A 433 -19.11 -2.92 12.83
C HIS A 433 -19.32 -4.33 13.39
N CYS A 434 -19.28 -4.48 14.70
CA CYS A 434 -19.66 -5.71 15.38
C CYS A 434 -20.74 -5.41 16.41
N VAL A 435 -21.89 -6.06 16.30
CA VAL A 435 -23.04 -5.87 17.19
C VAL A 435 -23.31 -7.17 17.93
N PHE A 436 -23.36 -7.11 19.26
CA PHE A 436 -23.75 -8.23 20.10
C PHE A 436 -25.21 -8.06 20.53
N HIS A 437 -26.06 -9.04 20.20
CA HIS A 437 -27.51 -8.90 20.30
C HIS A 437 -28.02 -8.91 21.75
N SER A 438 -27.43 -9.75 22.60
CA SER A 438 -27.83 -9.90 24.02
C SER A 438 -27.47 -8.66 24.84
N SER A 439 -26.22 -8.19 24.73
CA SER A 439 -25.75 -7.00 25.44
C SER A 439 -26.19 -5.71 24.76
N GLY A 440 -26.53 -5.73 23.47
CA GLY A 440 -26.76 -4.54 22.65
C GLY A 440 -25.51 -3.68 22.43
N ASN A 441 -24.33 -4.18 22.77
CA ASN A 441 -23.08 -3.45 22.53
C ASN A 441 -22.79 -3.40 21.02
N HIS A 442 -22.35 -2.23 20.57
CA HIS A 442 -21.98 -1.99 19.18
C HIS A 442 -20.56 -1.45 19.15
N TYR A 443 -19.66 -2.23 18.56
CA TYR A 443 -18.26 -1.88 18.41
C TYR A 443 -17.96 -1.44 16.98
N THR A 444 -17.08 -0.45 16.82
CA THR A 444 -16.51 -0.12 15.51
C THR A 444 -15.02 0.07 15.55
N TRP A 445 -14.35 -0.28 14.46
CA TRP A 445 -12.92 -0.02 14.25
C TRP A 445 -12.58 0.07 12.76
N LYS A 446 -11.35 0.49 12.47
CA LYS A 446 -10.78 0.56 11.11
C LYS A 446 -9.50 -0.28 11.06
N LYS A 447 -9.16 -0.78 9.87
CA LYS A 447 -7.94 -1.57 9.65
C LYS A 447 -6.70 -0.67 9.53
N VAL A 448 -5.53 -1.22 9.87
CA VAL A 448 -4.22 -0.55 9.74
C VAL A 448 -3.62 -0.77 8.35
N THR A 449 -2.51 -0.08 8.08
CA THR A 449 -1.80 -0.19 6.81
C THR A 449 -0.99 -1.48 6.76
N THR A 450 -1.15 -2.23 5.67
CA THR A 450 -0.29 -3.35 5.31
C THR A 450 0.85 -2.85 4.42
N THR A 451 2.09 -3.15 4.77
CA THR A 451 3.26 -2.79 3.95
C THR A 451 3.92 -4.04 3.40
N VAL A 452 4.05 -4.11 2.07
CA VAL A 452 4.82 -5.14 1.38
C VAL A 452 6.20 -4.58 1.07
N HIS A 453 7.22 -5.12 1.72
CA HIS A 453 8.61 -4.68 1.60
C HIS A 453 9.35 -5.40 0.48
N ASN A 454 10.50 -4.82 0.10
CA ASN A 454 11.46 -5.40 -0.85
C ASN A 454 10.89 -5.59 -2.26
N ILE A 455 10.01 -4.68 -2.69
CA ILE A 455 9.35 -4.82 -3.99
C ILE A 455 10.34 -4.77 -5.17
N ILE A 456 11.43 -4.01 -5.02
CA ILE A 456 12.47 -3.88 -6.05
C ILE A 456 13.49 -5.01 -5.92
N VAL A 457 14.04 -5.22 -4.73
CA VAL A 457 15.15 -6.14 -4.47
C VAL A 457 14.96 -6.85 -3.13
N GLY A 458 15.16 -8.16 -3.14
CA GLY A 458 15.12 -9.04 -1.97
C GLY A 458 13.83 -9.85 -1.87
N LYS A 459 13.75 -10.71 -0.85
CA LYS A 459 12.54 -11.48 -0.58
C LYS A 459 11.43 -10.56 -0.09
N LEU A 460 10.26 -10.65 -0.72
CA LEU A 460 9.05 -9.95 -0.28
C LEU A 460 8.66 -10.41 1.12
N TRP A 461 8.26 -9.46 1.96
CA TRP A 461 7.70 -9.73 3.28
C TRP A 461 6.70 -8.66 3.65
N ILE A 462 5.77 -9.03 4.55
CA ILE A 462 4.65 -8.19 4.96
C ILE A 462 4.87 -7.70 6.38
N ASP A 463 4.56 -6.42 6.58
CA ASP A 463 4.42 -5.79 7.89
C ASP A 463 3.03 -5.16 8.04
N GLN A 464 2.59 -4.99 9.29
CA GLN A 464 1.35 -4.31 9.64
C GLN A 464 1.70 -3.18 10.61
N SER A 465 1.26 -1.96 10.32
CA SER A 465 1.61 -0.81 11.16
C SER A 465 0.54 0.26 11.22
N GLY A 466 0.44 0.90 12.38
CA GLY A 466 -0.54 1.94 12.69
C GLY A 466 -1.26 1.68 14.01
N GLU A 467 -2.28 2.47 14.28
CA GLU A 467 -3.10 2.38 15.47
C GLU A 467 -4.55 2.02 15.09
N ILE A 468 -5.18 1.14 15.87
CA ILE A 468 -6.61 0.85 15.79
C ILE A 468 -7.27 1.30 17.07
N GLU A 469 -8.25 2.19 16.96
CA GLU A 469 -9.19 2.47 18.03
C GLU A 469 -10.47 1.64 17.81
N ILE A 470 -10.79 0.81 18.81
CA ILE A 470 -12.04 0.04 18.87
C ILE A 470 -12.93 0.73 19.90
N VAL A 471 -14.06 1.26 19.46
CA VAL A 471 -14.99 2.02 20.32
C VAL A 471 -16.27 1.22 20.53
N ASN A 472 -16.71 1.05 21.77
CA ASN A 472 -18.07 0.63 22.11
C ASN A 472 -18.99 1.85 22.17
N HIS A 473 -19.92 1.97 21.22
CA HIS A 473 -20.86 3.09 21.14
C HIS A 473 -21.93 3.09 22.24
N LYS A 474 -22.15 1.94 22.90
CA LYS A 474 -23.15 1.83 23.98
C LYS A 474 -22.60 2.29 25.32
N THR A 475 -21.40 1.83 25.69
CA THR A 475 -20.82 2.09 27.02
C THR A 475 -19.80 3.22 27.01
N GLY A 476 -19.18 3.51 25.85
CA GLY A 476 -18.04 4.43 25.74
C GLY A 476 -16.68 3.77 26.03
N ASP A 477 -16.65 2.46 26.34
CA ASP A 477 -15.39 1.72 26.51
C ASP A 477 -14.60 1.75 25.19
N LYS A 478 -13.27 1.83 25.29
CA LYS A 478 -12.40 1.87 24.11
C LYS A 478 -11.16 1.01 24.28
N CYS A 479 -10.67 0.46 23.17
CA CYS A 479 -9.39 -0.22 23.12
C CYS A 479 -8.50 0.44 22.07
N ILE A 480 -7.27 0.78 22.46
CA ILE A 480 -6.26 1.33 21.55
C ILE A 480 -5.22 0.24 21.29
N LEU A 481 -5.19 -0.30 20.07
CA LEU A 481 -4.19 -1.27 19.62
C LEU A 481 -3.12 -0.57 18.78
N LYS A 482 -1.85 -0.78 19.13
CA LYS A 482 -0.68 -0.23 18.42
C LYS A 482 0.08 -1.35 17.75
N PHE A 483 0.09 -1.33 16.41
CA PHE A 483 0.90 -2.22 15.57
C PHE A 483 2.25 -1.56 15.35
N VAL A 484 3.28 -2.08 16.03
CA VAL A 484 4.61 -1.49 16.03
C VAL A 484 5.30 -1.83 14.70
N PRO A 485 5.65 -0.83 13.86
CA PRO A 485 6.33 -1.09 12.61
C PRO A 485 7.68 -1.73 12.85
N TYR A 486 8.08 -2.64 11.97
CA TYR A 486 9.41 -3.20 11.99
C TYR A 486 10.46 -2.10 11.84
N SER A 487 11.45 -2.12 12.74
CA SER A 487 12.61 -1.22 12.69
C SER A 487 13.88 -2.01 12.95
N TYR A 488 14.86 -1.88 12.06
CA TYR A 488 16.17 -2.53 12.19
C TYR A 488 16.94 -2.09 13.45
N PHE A 489 16.66 -0.87 13.93
CA PHE A 489 17.31 -0.30 15.11
C PHE A 489 16.57 -0.59 16.41
N SER A 490 15.34 -1.14 16.33
CA SER A 490 14.60 -1.50 17.54
C SER A 490 15.04 -2.87 18.06
N ARG A 491 15.09 -2.99 19.38
CA ARG A 491 15.23 -4.28 20.09
C ARG A 491 13.88 -4.94 20.35
N ASP A 492 12.78 -4.32 19.96
CA ASP A 492 11.45 -4.90 20.10
C ASP A 492 11.29 -6.17 19.26
N VAL A 493 10.42 -7.04 19.75
CA VAL A 493 9.95 -8.20 18.99
C VAL A 493 9.31 -7.72 17.68
N ALA A 494 9.71 -8.31 16.55
CA ALA A 494 9.09 -8.00 15.27
C ALA A 494 7.59 -8.31 15.31
N ARG A 495 6.77 -7.54 14.57
CA ARG A 495 5.31 -7.75 14.49
C ARG A 495 4.56 -7.58 15.80
N LYS A 496 5.18 -6.89 16.78
CA LYS A 496 4.61 -6.61 18.09
C LYS A 496 3.32 -5.79 17.97
N VAL A 497 2.34 -6.20 18.75
CA VAL A 497 1.10 -5.47 18.97
C VAL A 497 0.91 -5.29 20.47
N THR A 498 0.61 -4.05 20.88
CA THR A 498 0.22 -3.72 22.26
C THR A 498 -1.18 -3.16 22.25
N GLY A 499 -1.95 -3.35 23.33
CA GLY A 499 -3.26 -2.74 23.46
C GLY A 499 -3.59 -2.34 24.89
N GLU A 500 -4.45 -1.35 25.02
CA GLU A 500 -4.98 -0.89 26.31
C GLU A 500 -6.49 -0.80 26.21
N VAL A 501 -7.21 -1.49 27.10
CA VAL A 501 -8.66 -1.46 27.20
C VAL A 501 -9.05 -0.56 28.36
N MET A 502 -9.81 0.48 28.04
CA MET A 502 -10.16 1.57 28.93
C MET A 502 -11.67 1.74 29.04
N ASP A 503 -12.11 2.16 30.22
CA ASP A 503 -13.47 2.65 30.43
C ASP A 503 -13.62 4.10 29.93
N PRO A 504 -14.83 4.69 29.96
CA PRO A 504 -15.05 6.06 29.50
C PRO A 504 -14.32 7.13 30.31
N SER A 505 -13.89 6.81 31.53
CA SER A 505 -13.08 7.71 32.36
C SER A 505 -11.61 7.75 31.93
N GLY A 506 -11.20 6.88 31.00
CA GLY A 506 -9.82 6.72 30.56
C GLY A 506 -9.01 5.79 31.45
N LYS A 507 -9.63 5.13 32.44
CA LYS A 507 -8.92 4.18 33.29
C LYS A 507 -8.67 2.88 32.53
N VAL A 508 -7.42 2.45 32.49
CA VAL A 508 -7.01 1.17 31.90
C VAL A 508 -7.36 0.02 32.84
N HIS A 509 -8.10 -0.97 32.32
CA HIS A 509 -8.47 -2.19 33.06
C HIS A 509 -7.73 -3.42 32.56
N PHE A 510 -7.40 -3.46 31.26
CA PHE A 510 -6.65 -4.56 30.67
C PHE A 510 -5.55 -4.05 29.74
N ALA A 511 -4.41 -4.72 29.79
CA ALA A 511 -3.34 -4.56 28.83
C ALA A 511 -3.27 -5.80 27.93
N LEU A 512 -3.11 -5.58 26.63
CA LEU A 512 -3.00 -6.61 25.61
C LEU A 512 -1.57 -6.61 25.06
N LEU A 513 -0.96 -7.78 24.92
CA LEU A 513 0.40 -7.90 24.41
C LEU A 513 0.54 -9.15 23.56
N GLY A 514 1.13 -9.01 22.37
CA GLY A 514 1.36 -10.15 21.50
C GLY A 514 2.06 -9.76 20.20
N THR A 515 1.94 -10.64 19.22
CA THR A 515 2.34 -10.38 17.83
C THR A 515 1.22 -10.79 16.90
N TRP A 516 0.97 -9.99 15.86
CA TRP A 516 -0.15 -10.23 14.94
C TRP A 516 -0.01 -11.53 14.11
N ASP A 517 1.16 -12.16 14.14
CA ASP A 517 1.48 -13.40 13.43
C ASP A 517 1.52 -14.67 14.30
N GLU A 518 1.41 -14.56 15.63
CA GLU A 518 1.53 -15.71 16.53
C GLU A 518 0.41 -15.79 17.59
N LYS A 519 0.21 -14.74 18.40
CA LYS A 519 -0.70 -14.81 19.55
C LYS A 519 -1.01 -13.43 20.15
N MET A 520 -2.05 -13.39 20.99
CA MET A 520 -2.42 -12.24 21.82
C MET A 520 -2.73 -12.70 23.26
N ASP A 521 -1.99 -12.16 24.21
CA ASP A 521 -2.20 -12.32 25.65
C ASP A 521 -2.89 -11.07 26.23
N CYS A 522 -3.66 -11.26 27.30
CA CYS A 522 -4.35 -10.23 28.05
C CYS A 522 -3.95 -10.28 29.52
N TYR A 523 -3.80 -9.11 30.13
CA TYR A 523 -3.37 -8.91 31.50
C TYR A 523 -4.35 -7.99 32.20
N LYS A 524 -4.87 -8.41 33.36
CA LYS A 524 -5.72 -7.54 34.18
C LYS A 524 -4.84 -6.54 34.93
N VAL A 525 -5.10 -5.24 34.74
CA VAL A 525 -4.35 -4.19 35.43
C VAL A 525 -4.93 -4.00 36.83
N GLN A 526 -4.16 -4.38 37.86
CA GLN A 526 -4.51 -4.11 39.25
C GLN A 526 -4.04 -2.72 39.65
N LEU A 527 -4.90 -1.95 40.30
CA LEU A 527 -4.55 -0.63 40.80
C LEU A 527 -3.70 -0.79 42.07
N GLY A 528 -2.38 -0.65 41.95
CA GLY A 528 -1.54 -0.40 43.11
C GLY A 528 -1.76 1.03 43.57
N THR A 529 -2.20 1.23 44.82
CA THR A 529 -2.06 2.52 45.53
C THR A 529 -0.57 2.81 45.72
N GLY A 530 0.06 3.37 44.69
CA GLY A 530 1.39 3.97 44.80
C GLY A 530 1.24 5.37 45.37
N GLU A 531 1.59 5.55 46.64
CA GLU A 531 2.01 6.85 47.12
C GLU A 531 3.15 7.33 46.21
N ASN A 532 2.99 8.51 45.60
CA ASN A 532 3.88 9.14 44.60
C ASN A 532 3.64 8.74 43.14
N GLY A 533 2.48 9.11 42.57
CA GLY A 533 2.31 9.79 41.27
C GLY A 533 3.00 9.27 39.99
N ALA A 534 3.70 8.16 40.02
CA ALA A 534 4.33 7.51 38.88
C ALA A 534 3.50 6.27 38.55
N GLU A 535 3.10 6.15 37.28
CA GLU A 535 2.33 5.02 36.75
C GLU A 535 2.93 3.69 37.22
N ALA A 536 2.24 3.03 38.14
CA ALA A 536 2.65 1.75 38.68
C ALA A 536 2.48 0.69 37.59
N ARG A 537 3.55 0.39 36.85
CA ARG A 537 3.60 -0.83 36.03
C ARG A 537 3.51 -2.03 36.97
N PRO A 538 2.62 -3.01 36.71
CA PRO A 538 2.50 -4.19 37.57
C PRO A 538 3.83 -4.93 37.65
N ARG A 539 4.13 -5.49 38.84
CA ARG A 539 5.34 -6.30 39.05
C ARG A 539 5.26 -7.55 38.15
N ALA A 540 6.40 -7.97 37.59
CA ALA A 540 6.46 -9.04 36.59
C ALA A 540 5.76 -10.36 37.02
N HIS A 541 5.81 -10.69 38.31
CA HIS A 541 5.15 -11.89 38.85
C HIS A 541 3.61 -11.79 38.89
N GLU A 542 3.05 -10.62 39.22
CA GLU A 542 1.59 -10.40 39.28
C GLU A 542 0.98 -10.27 37.87
N ALA A 543 1.80 -9.83 36.90
CA ALA A 543 1.43 -9.86 35.49
C ALA A 543 1.31 -11.31 34.97
N GLU A 544 2.16 -12.23 35.42
CA GLU A 544 2.09 -13.62 34.97
C GLU A 544 0.86 -14.36 35.52
N ASP A 545 0.49 -14.11 36.78
CA ASP A 545 -0.69 -14.73 37.42
C ASP A 545 -2.04 -14.25 36.83
N SER A 546 -2.08 -13.04 36.25
CA SER A 546 -3.28 -12.46 35.63
C SER A 546 -3.35 -12.64 34.12
N ARG A 547 -2.40 -13.38 33.54
CA ARG A 547 -2.28 -13.60 32.10
C ARG A 547 -3.37 -14.55 31.59
N VAL A 548 -4.06 -14.12 30.54
CA VAL A 548 -5.02 -14.93 29.79
C VAL A 548 -4.63 -14.91 28.31
N LEU A 549 -4.36 -16.08 27.74
CA LEU A 549 -4.18 -16.23 26.30
C LEU A 549 -5.54 -16.07 25.60
N LEU A 550 -5.75 -14.96 24.89
CA LEU A 550 -6.99 -14.70 24.18
C LEU A 550 -7.02 -15.42 22.83
N TRP A 551 -5.91 -15.36 22.10
CA TRP A 551 -5.81 -15.88 20.74
C TRP A 551 -4.41 -16.45 20.47
N LYS A 552 -4.35 -17.53 19.69
CA LYS A 552 -3.13 -18.10 19.13
C LYS A 552 -3.41 -18.53 17.70
N ARG A 553 -2.45 -18.27 16.81
CA ARG A 553 -2.56 -18.61 15.39
C ARG A 553 -2.62 -20.12 15.19
N ASN A 554 -3.53 -20.56 14.33
CA ASN A 554 -3.63 -21.93 13.87
C ASN A 554 -2.37 -22.33 13.08
N PRO A 555 -1.85 -23.56 13.27
CA PRO A 555 -0.76 -24.04 12.44
C PRO A 555 -1.22 -24.11 10.98
N LEU A 556 -0.31 -23.78 10.06
CA LEU A 556 -0.59 -23.96 8.64
C LEU A 556 -0.60 -25.46 8.28
N PRO A 557 -1.42 -25.86 7.29
CA PRO A 557 -1.38 -27.21 6.72
C PRO A 557 0.03 -27.60 6.26
N LYS A 558 0.29 -28.91 6.22
CA LYS A 558 1.55 -29.42 5.65
C LYS A 558 1.67 -28.98 4.19
N TYR A 559 2.88 -28.57 3.79
CA TYR A 559 3.19 -28.09 2.43
C TYR A 559 2.43 -26.82 2.02
N ALA A 560 1.98 -26.01 2.99
CA ALA A 560 1.26 -24.76 2.71
C ALA A 560 2.05 -23.84 1.78
N GLU A 561 3.39 -23.83 1.82
CA GLU A 561 4.25 -23.06 0.90
C GLU A 561 4.01 -23.38 -0.59
N ASN A 562 3.55 -24.60 -0.89
CA ASN A 562 3.18 -25.04 -2.24
C ASN A 562 1.71 -24.74 -2.57
N MET A 563 0.91 -24.40 -1.57
CA MET A 563 -0.52 -24.06 -1.67
C MET A 563 -0.76 -22.61 -1.24
N TYR A 564 0.10 -21.71 -1.72
CA TYR A 564 0.00 -20.26 -1.49
C TYR A 564 0.01 -19.84 -0.02
N TYR A 565 0.43 -20.68 0.93
CA TYR A 565 0.32 -20.46 2.37
C TYR A 565 -1.13 -20.30 2.87
N PHE A 566 -2.09 -20.96 2.24
CA PHE A 566 -3.49 -20.97 2.68
C PHE A 566 -3.64 -21.62 4.07
N SER A 567 -4.49 -21.02 4.92
CA SER A 567 -4.99 -21.65 6.13
C SER A 567 -5.97 -22.78 5.79
N GLU A 568 -6.40 -23.54 6.80
CA GLU A 568 -7.46 -24.53 6.63
C GLU A 568 -8.76 -23.89 6.11
N LEU A 569 -9.16 -22.73 6.63
CA LEU A 569 -10.33 -22.01 6.10
C LEU A 569 -10.12 -21.60 4.64
N ALA A 570 -8.99 -20.95 4.32
CA ALA A 570 -8.69 -20.47 2.98
C ALA A 570 -8.69 -21.61 1.95
N LEU A 571 -8.20 -22.78 2.34
CA LEU A 571 -8.31 -24.00 1.52
C LEU A 571 -9.75 -24.39 1.25
N THR A 572 -10.76 -24.01 2.03
CA THR A 572 -12.16 -24.33 1.74
C THR A 572 -12.89 -23.28 0.89
N LEU A 573 -12.42 -22.03 0.85
CA LEU A 573 -13.20 -20.89 0.33
C LEU A 573 -13.54 -20.99 -1.16
N ASN A 574 -12.69 -21.65 -1.95
CA ASN A 574 -12.93 -21.86 -3.37
C ASN A 574 -13.35 -23.29 -3.72
N ALA A 575 -13.71 -24.12 -2.72
CA ALA A 575 -14.26 -25.44 -2.98
C ALA A 575 -15.62 -25.31 -3.69
N PRO A 576 -15.90 -26.10 -4.76
CA PRO A 576 -17.21 -26.09 -5.40
C PRO A 576 -18.33 -26.40 -4.43
N GLU A 577 -19.42 -25.65 -4.50
CA GLU A 577 -20.59 -25.79 -3.62
C GLU A 577 -21.88 -25.60 -4.43
N SER A 578 -22.79 -26.57 -4.31
CA SER A 578 -24.07 -26.58 -5.01
C SER A 578 -25.04 -25.56 -4.41
N GLY A 579 -25.90 -24.96 -5.24
CA GLY A 579 -26.92 -24.01 -4.79
C GLY A 579 -26.41 -22.58 -4.62
N THR A 580 -25.14 -22.33 -4.92
CA THR A 580 -24.55 -20.99 -4.92
C THR A 580 -25.06 -20.14 -6.09
N ALA A 581 -25.13 -18.82 -5.87
CA ALA A 581 -25.59 -17.88 -6.90
C ALA A 581 -24.66 -17.91 -8.14
N PRO A 582 -25.16 -17.61 -9.35
CA PRO A 582 -24.34 -17.53 -10.57
C PRO A 582 -23.19 -16.50 -10.49
N THR A 583 -23.33 -15.50 -9.61
CA THR A 583 -22.34 -14.46 -9.34
C THR A 583 -21.27 -14.86 -8.32
N ASP A 584 -21.37 -16.05 -7.72
CA ASP A 584 -20.44 -16.50 -6.68
C ASP A 584 -19.01 -16.67 -7.20
N SER A 585 -18.01 -16.20 -6.45
CA SER A 585 -16.59 -16.26 -6.82
C SER A 585 -16.11 -17.67 -7.18
N ARG A 586 -16.74 -18.75 -6.65
CA ARG A 586 -16.39 -20.14 -6.98
C ARG A 586 -16.63 -20.49 -8.45
N TRP A 587 -17.52 -19.76 -9.13
CA TRP A 587 -17.86 -19.92 -10.54
C TRP A 587 -16.96 -19.11 -11.47
N ARG A 588 -16.02 -18.32 -10.95
CA ARG A 588 -15.08 -17.57 -11.79
C ARG A 588 -14.12 -18.51 -12.53
N PRO A 589 -14.19 -18.55 -13.88
CA PRO A 589 -13.44 -19.53 -14.65
C PRO A 589 -11.93 -19.29 -14.58
N ASP A 590 -11.50 -18.03 -14.62
CA ASP A 590 -10.08 -17.65 -14.54
C ASP A 590 -9.46 -18.01 -13.19
N GLN A 591 -10.16 -17.72 -12.09
CA GLN A 591 -9.74 -18.14 -10.75
C GLN A 591 -9.65 -19.67 -10.63
N ARG A 592 -10.64 -20.41 -11.18
CA ARG A 592 -10.66 -21.87 -11.15
C ARG A 592 -9.53 -22.48 -11.99
N LEU A 593 -9.30 -21.95 -13.19
CA LEU A 593 -8.22 -22.40 -14.07
C LEU A 593 -6.86 -22.18 -13.40
N MET A 594 -6.65 -21.02 -12.76
CA MET A 594 -5.44 -20.77 -11.99
C MET A 594 -5.24 -21.76 -10.85
N GLU A 595 -6.28 -22.05 -10.06
CA GLU A 595 -6.23 -23.05 -8.97
C GLU A 595 -5.82 -24.43 -9.49
N ASN A 596 -6.26 -24.78 -10.70
CA ASN A 596 -5.96 -26.04 -11.37
C ASN A 596 -4.63 -26.05 -12.12
N GLY A 597 -3.81 -24.99 -12.01
CA GLY A 597 -2.51 -24.90 -12.70
C GLY A 597 -2.61 -24.62 -14.20
N ARG A 598 -3.77 -24.17 -14.70
CA ARG A 598 -4.01 -23.78 -16.09
C ARG A 598 -3.95 -22.25 -16.20
N TRP A 599 -2.76 -21.72 -16.43
CA TRP A 599 -2.50 -20.26 -16.33
C TRP A 599 -2.51 -19.52 -17.68
N ASP A 600 -2.40 -20.25 -18.79
CA ASP A 600 -2.65 -19.78 -20.16
C ASP A 600 -4.16 -19.70 -20.44
#